data_AF-A0A0G1CK22-F1
#
_entry.id   AF-A0A0G1CK22-F1
#
_cell.length_a   1.000
_cell.length_b   1.000
_cell.length_c   1.000
_cell.angle_alpha   90.00
_cell.angle_beta   90.00
_cell.angle_gamma   90.00
#
_symmetry.space_group_name_H-M   'P 1'
#
loop_
_entity.id
_entity.type
_entity.pdbx_description
1 polymer ?
#
loop_
_entity_poly.entity_id
_entity_poly.type
_entity_poly.pdbx_seq_one_letter_code
_entity_poly.pdbx_strand_id
1 'polypeptide(L)'
;MSKKSNKKYLDETPLDDYEKELKRFLDKERLVSDPNFAENKKLFEEAAKNFVELEESKSITLRIKKKDLLKLKAKAERNKVPYQTLINLLINSYTEGKTKLTL
;
A
#
# COMPACT_ATOMS: atom_id res chain seq x y z
N MET A 1 -19.92 -13.87 -28.40
CA MET A 1 -21.08 -14.18 -27.52
C MET A 1 -20.89 -13.41 -26.22
N SER A 2 -21.57 -12.27 -26.07
CA SER A 2 -21.43 -11.40 -24.90
C SER A 2 -22.25 -11.96 -23.74
N LYS A 3 -21.58 -12.31 -22.64
CA LYS A 3 -22.23 -12.73 -21.39
C LYS A 3 -22.91 -11.49 -20.78
N LYS A 4 -24.22 -11.38 -20.94
CA LYS A 4 -25.05 -10.45 -20.14
C LYS A 4 -24.87 -10.85 -18.67
N SER A 5 -24.10 -10.08 -17.92
CA SER A 5 -24.04 -10.23 -16.46
C SER A 5 -25.43 -9.92 -15.91
N ASN A 6 -25.94 -10.85 -15.12
CA ASN A 6 -27.28 -10.87 -14.59
C ASN A 6 -27.45 -9.72 -13.58
N LYS A 7 -28.01 -8.59 -14.01
CA LYS A 7 -28.21 -7.35 -13.24
C LYS A 7 -29.37 -7.47 -12.24
N LYS A 8 -29.51 -8.63 -11.57
CA LYS A 8 -30.60 -8.89 -10.63
C LYS A 8 -30.22 -8.60 -9.17
N TYR A 9 -28.93 -8.62 -8.86
CA TYR A 9 -28.43 -8.45 -7.48
C TYR A 9 -28.42 -7.00 -6.96
N LEU A 10 -28.62 -5.99 -7.82
CA LEU A 10 -28.52 -4.57 -7.42
C LEU A 10 -29.86 -3.95 -6.97
N ASP A 11 -31.00 -4.58 -7.26
CA ASP A 11 -32.32 -4.01 -7.00
C ASP A 11 -33.01 -4.59 -5.75
N GLU A 12 -32.51 -5.71 -5.21
CA GLU A 12 -33.16 -6.43 -4.10
C GLU A 12 -32.50 -6.17 -2.72
N THR A 13 -31.39 -5.42 -2.65
CA THR A 13 -30.70 -5.09 -1.39
C THR A 13 -31.09 -3.69 -0.87
N PRO A 14 -31.37 -3.51 0.43
CA PRO A 14 -31.58 -2.19 1.01
C PRO A 14 -30.29 -1.38 0.92
N LEU A 15 -30.28 -0.41 0.02
CA LEU A 15 -29.14 0.49 -0.19
C LEU A 15 -28.97 1.41 1.01
N ASP A 16 -27.73 1.59 1.46
CA ASP A 16 -27.41 2.64 2.44
C ASP A 16 -27.59 4.03 1.83
N ASP A 17 -27.70 5.06 2.66
CA ASP A 17 -28.01 6.42 2.20
C ASP A 17 -26.95 6.96 1.23
N TYR A 18 -25.67 6.60 1.43
CA TYR A 18 -24.59 6.87 0.49
C TYR A 18 -24.80 6.19 -0.88
N GLU A 19 -25.22 4.92 -0.88
CA GLU A 19 -25.42 4.16 -2.11
C GLU A 19 -26.65 4.66 -2.90
N LYS A 20 -27.71 5.09 -2.20
CA LYS A 20 -28.89 5.72 -2.82
C LYS A 20 -28.52 7.05 -3.46
N GLU A 21 -27.69 7.85 -2.81
CA GLU A 21 -27.18 9.10 -3.35
C GLU A 21 -26.35 8.85 -4.62
N LEU A 22 -25.43 7.89 -4.57
CA LEU A 22 -24.61 7.50 -5.72
C LEU A 22 -25.47 7.00 -6.89
N LYS A 23 -26.49 6.16 -6.64
CA LYS A 23 -27.43 5.69 -7.67
C LYS A 23 -28.14 6.87 -8.34
N ARG A 24 -28.61 7.84 -7.56
CA ARG A 24 -29.25 9.07 -8.09
C ARG A 24 -28.28 9.93 -8.91
N PHE A 25 -27.01 10.00 -8.54
CA PHE A 25 -26.00 10.73 -9.31
C PHE A 25 -25.67 10.04 -10.65
N LEU A 26 -25.55 8.72 -10.64
CA LEU A 26 -25.33 7.90 -11.84
C LEU A 26 -26.53 7.97 -12.79
N ASP A 27 -27.75 7.83 -12.28
CA ASP A 27 -29.00 7.85 -13.06
C ASP A 27 -29.27 9.23 -13.70
N LYS A 28 -28.71 10.31 -13.13
CA LYS A 28 -28.87 11.68 -13.65
C LYS A 28 -27.95 12.00 -14.83
N GLU A 29 -27.11 11.07 -15.30
CA GLU A 29 -26.15 11.24 -16.42
C GLU A 29 -25.28 12.52 -16.31
N ARG A 30 -25.05 13.04 -15.10
CA ARG A 30 -24.29 14.28 -14.85
C ARG A 30 -22.78 14.06 -14.73
N LEU A 31 -22.28 12.91 -15.16
CA LEU A 31 -20.85 12.62 -15.13
C LEU A 31 -20.18 13.38 -16.28
N VAL A 32 -19.55 14.51 -15.95
CA VAL A 32 -18.72 15.26 -16.90
C VAL A 32 -17.33 14.67 -16.82
N SER A 33 -16.76 14.26 -17.97
CA SER A 33 -15.35 13.87 -18.03
C SER A 33 -14.49 15.06 -17.60
N ASP A 34 -13.48 14.78 -16.79
CA ASP A 34 -12.50 15.80 -16.39
C ASP A 34 -11.93 16.47 -17.66
N PRO A 35 -11.93 17.81 -17.76
CA PRO A 35 -11.37 18.53 -18.90
C PRO A 35 -9.89 18.20 -19.16
N ASN A 36 -9.16 17.70 -18.16
CA ASN A 36 -7.77 17.29 -18.30
C ASN A 36 -7.53 15.79 -18.04
N PHE A 37 -8.50 14.96 -18.42
CA PHE A 37 -8.48 13.51 -18.18
C PHE A 37 -7.18 12.81 -18.60
N ALA A 38 -6.57 13.23 -19.71
CA ALA A 38 -5.33 12.61 -20.20
C ALA A 38 -4.10 12.92 -19.33
N GLU A 39 -3.97 14.15 -18.82
CA GLU A 39 -2.87 14.54 -17.94
C GLU A 39 -3.05 13.93 -16.54
N ASN A 40 -4.28 14.02 -16.00
CA ASN A 40 -4.61 13.44 -14.70
C ASN A 40 -4.44 11.92 -14.71
N LYS A 41 -4.85 11.22 -15.78
CA LYS A 41 -4.61 9.78 -15.93
C LYS A 41 -3.12 9.45 -15.90
N LYS A 42 -2.28 10.18 -16.63
CA LYS A 42 -0.83 9.97 -16.62
C LYS A 42 -0.23 10.22 -15.24
N LEU A 43 -0.63 11.31 -14.58
CA LEU A 43 -0.18 11.64 -13.22
C LEU A 43 -0.50 10.51 -12.24
N PHE A 44 -1.74 10.00 -12.26
CA PHE A 44 -2.15 8.91 -11.37
C PHE A 44 -1.47 7.59 -11.73
N GLU A 45 -1.24 7.29 -13.02
CA GLU A 45 -0.50 6.11 -13.45
C GLU A 45 0.97 6.15 -12.98
N GLU A 46 1.63 7.30 -13.10
CA GLU A 46 3.01 7.50 -12.64
C GLU A 46 3.11 7.42 -11.11
N ALA A 47 2.18 8.06 -10.40
CA ALA A 47 2.12 7.98 -8.93
C ALA A 47 1.92 6.53 -8.46
N ALA A 48 1.03 5.77 -9.11
CA ALA A 48 0.80 4.37 -8.80
C ALA A 48 2.04 3.51 -9.06
N LYS A 49 2.72 3.71 -10.20
CA LYS A 49 3.98 3.00 -10.51
C LYS A 49 5.06 3.28 -9.49
N ASN A 50 5.29 4.56 -9.18
CA ASN A 50 6.30 4.97 -8.21
C ASN A 50 6.00 4.38 -6.82
N PHE A 51 4.73 4.38 -6.41
CA PHE A 51 4.33 3.78 -5.14
C PHE A 51 4.62 2.28 -5.09
N VAL A 52 4.24 1.54 -6.14
CA VAL A 52 4.52 0.10 -6.25
C VAL A 52 6.03 -0.17 -6.24
N GLU A 53 6.82 0.57 -7.03
CA GLU A 53 8.28 0.41 -7.08
C GLU A 53 8.97 0.71 -5.74
N LEU A 54 8.42 1.64 -4.95
CA LEU A 54 8.95 2.01 -3.63
C LEU A 54 8.49 1.06 -2.52
N GLU A 55 7.30 0.46 -2.62
CA GLU A 55 6.82 -0.58 -1.72
C GLU A 55 7.46 -1.94 -1.97
N GLU A 56 7.98 -2.18 -3.18
CA GLU A 56 8.61 -3.44 -3.52
C GLU A 56 9.81 -3.76 -2.62
N SER A 57 9.68 -4.81 -1.83
CA SER A 57 10.75 -5.28 -0.96
C SER A 57 11.86 -5.94 -1.79
N LYS A 58 13.05 -5.33 -1.80
CA LYS A 58 14.25 -5.92 -2.42
C LYS A 58 15.06 -6.73 -1.41
N SER A 59 15.45 -7.94 -1.80
CA SER A 59 16.30 -8.79 -0.96
C SER A 59 17.76 -8.30 -0.99
N ILE A 60 18.40 -8.28 0.17
CA ILE A 60 19.81 -7.91 0.32
C ILE A 60 20.59 -9.04 1.01
N THR A 61 21.78 -9.33 0.52
CA THR A 61 22.68 -10.30 1.16
C THR A 61 23.66 -9.55 2.07
N LEU A 62 23.61 -9.82 3.38
CA LEU A 62 24.50 -9.22 4.37
C LEU A 62 25.30 -10.30 5.12
N ARG A 63 26.62 -10.09 5.24
CA ARG A 63 27.47 -10.92 6.11
C ARG A 63 27.56 -10.29 7.49
N ILE A 64 27.24 -11.07 8.52
CA ILE A 64 27.25 -10.63 9.93
C ILE A 64 28.07 -11.63 10.76
N LYS A 65 28.82 -11.15 11.75
CA LYS A 65 29.52 -12.02 12.70
C LYS A 65 28.51 -12.83 13.51
N LYS A 66 28.81 -14.12 13.75
CA LYS A 66 27.94 -15.03 14.52
C LYS A 66 27.58 -14.49 15.91
N LYS A 67 28.54 -13.85 16.59
CA LYS A 67 28.35 -13.20 17.90
C LYS A 67 27.27 -12.12 17.86
N ASP A 68 27.28 -11.29 16.82
CA ASP A 68 26.35 -10.16 16.70
C ASP A 68 24.95 -10.64 16.29
N LEU A 69 24.87 -11.67 15.43
CA LEU A 69 23.61 -12.34 15.11
C LEU A 69 22.92 -12.92 16.36
N LEU A 70 23.69 -13.55 17.27
CA LEU A 70 23.14 -14.08 18.52
C LEU A 70 22.60 -12.97 19.43
N LYS A 71 23.34 -11.87 19.57
CA LYS A 71 22.88 -10.69 20.34
C LYS A 71 21.61 -10.09 19.76
N LEU A 72 21.54 -9.99 18.43
CA LEU A 72 20.37 -9.47 17.73
C LEU A 72 19.14 -10.35 17.98
N LYS A 73 19.28 -11.68 17.85
CA LYS A 73 18.21 -12.63 18.17
C LYS A 73 17.74 -12.50 19.62
N ALA A 74 18.67 -12.42 20.57
CA ALA A 74 18.32 -12.22 21.98
C ALA A 74 17.58 -10.89 22.23
N LYS A 75 17.94 -9.82 21.52
CA LYS A 75 17.26 -8.53 21.62
C LYS A 75 15.87 -8.57 20.97
N ALA A 76 15.72 -9.27 19.86
CA ALA A 76 14.45 -9.45 19.17
C ALA A 76 13.46 -10.26 20.03
N GLU A 77 13.93 -11.35 20.65
CA GLU A 77 13.16 -12.19 21.56
C GLU A 77 12.60 -11.41 22.75
N ARG A 78 13.43 -10.55 23.37
CA ARG A 78 13.00 -9.67 24.47
C ARG A 78 11.87 -8.73 24.07
N ASN A 79 11.82 -8.32 22.81
CA ASN A 79 10.78 -7.44 22.27
C ASN A 79 9.64 -8.21 21.60
N LYS A 80 9.65 -9.55 21.67
CA LYS A 80 8.67 -10.45 21.03
C LYS A 80 8.48 -10.17 19.53
N VAL A 81 9.56 -9.83 18.82
CA VAL A 81 9.56 -9.60 17.38
C VAL A 81 10.58 -10.49 16.69
N PRO A 82 10.36 -10.88 15.42
CA PRO A 82 11.37 -11.56 14.63
C PRO A 82 12.64 -10.70 14.49
N TYR A 83 13.82 -11.34 14.49
CA TYR A 83 15.09 -10.61 14.36
C TYR A 83 15.21 -9.88 13.01
N GLN A 84 14.56 -10.38 11.96
CA GLN A 84 14.48 -9.72 10.66
C GLN A 84 13.70 -8.40 10.76
N THR A 85 12.58 -8.39 11.47
CA THR A 85 11.78 -7.18 11.73
C THR A 85 12.59 -6.14 12.50
N LEU A 86 13.39 -6.58 13.49
CA LEU A 86 14.28 -5.68 14.23
C LEU A 86 15.35 -5.04 13.33
N ILE A 87 15.89 -5.79 12.36
CA ILE A 87 16.83 -5.24 11.36
C ILE A 87 16.14 -4.21 10.49
N ASN A 88 14.94 -4.49 9.99
CA ASN A 88 14.19 -3.54 9.16
C ASN A 88 13.86 -2.26 9.93
N LEU A 89 13.47 -2.38 11.21
CA LEU A 89 13.22 -1.22 12.07
C LEU A 89 14.48 -0.37 12.28
N LEU A 90 15.64 -1.00 12.44
CA LEU A 90 16.93 -0.31 12.54
C LEU A 90 17.27 0.45 11.26
N ILE A 91 17.03 -0.17 10.09
CA ILE A 91 17.25 0.47 8.80
C ILE A 91 16.34 1.69 8.66
N ASN A 92 15.03 1.54 8.92
CA ASN A 92 14.06 2.64 8.83
C ASN A 92 14.37 3.76 9.82
N SER A 93 14.69 3.42 11.07
CA SER A 93 15.08 4.40 12.09
C SER A 93 16.34 5.18 11.68
N TYR A 94 17.26 4.54 10.95
CA TYR A 94 18.46 5.20 10.47
C TYR A 94 18.17 6.10 9.26
N THR A 95 17.38 5.65 8.29
CA THR A 95 17.01 6.46 7.12
C THR A 95 16.14 7.65 7.48
N GLU A 96 15.28 7.53 8.49
CA GLU A 96 14.45 8.61 9.03
C GLU A 96 15.22 9.57 9.96
N GLY A 97 16.51 9.32 10.23
CA GLY A 97 17.35 10.17 11.07
C GLY A 97 17.09 10.07 12.58
N LYS A 98 16.29 9.08 13.02
CA LYS A 98 15.99 8.83 14.44
C LYS A 98 17.18 8.21 15.19
N THR A 99 18.10 7.56 14.47
CA THR A 99 19.34 7.01 15.04
C THR A 99 20.57 7.64 14.40
N LYS A 100 21.47 8.18 15.22
CA LYS A 100 22.77 8.71 14.78
C LYS A 100 23.80 7.59 14.71
N LEU A 101 24.38 7.35 13.53
CA LEU A 101 25.66 6.63 13.42
C LEU A 101 26.78 7.65 13.59
N THR A 102 27.68 7.41 14.53
CA THR A 102 28.95 8.13 14.60
C THR A 102 29.95 7.35 13.75
N LEU A 103 30.50 7.99 12.72
CA LEU A 103 31.48 7.44 11.79
C LEU A 103 32.90 7.81 12.25
#